data_AF-A0A2A2ID17-F1
#
_entry.id   AF-A0A2A2ID17-F1
#
_cell.length_a   1.000
_cell.length_b   1.000
_cell.length_c   1.000
_cell.angle_alpha   90.00
_cell.angle_beta   90.00
_cell.angle_gamma   90.00
#
_symmetry.space_group_name_H-M   'P 1'
#
loop_
_entity.id
_entity.type
_entity.pdbx_description
1 polymer ?
#
loop_
_entity_poly.entity_id
_entity_poly.type
_entity_poly.pdbx_seq_one_letter_code
_entity_poly.pdbx_strand_id
1 'polypeptide(L)'
;MTCRNCGHEINDKNQFCPECGSKLSEQKKGRNRRKHLLLFVFIMIPIVALSIFYFVGKEKFTPDNIIQDLEESVTNEDVNSLQDLISTSDEAFKITKDNTAILMKFFINNPEKFKNIINKLNEQAELLKNNHTESNSVAMFGTINLTEDGKQWLLFDKYTLDIIPANIMLATDNKEIDLYINDEKVATSSNETFEESFGPFMPGTHRLKAAFENQYTSTEMEDEVSLFDMAEDTKRHSLKLPVTDVSLTSLYNEYKLFINDEETDITINEGEQSIGIFPADSSTSVHIQKEFPWGVVKSEEATISSGAIQFDSIQVLSKDEQLELMQQLNGTVSSYHEALTKKDVSLYQDGVTDNMKKILADHLEDTSDWGPPYEGKLVRAEYDNSKITYPEYNEELKGYTITLRAHYFLYEPEGHAYGNLSWLGRDLDKKQYQASKGLTVLYDESESSWKLHHIENEFFHLSERNEQIFEMND
;
A
#
# COMPACT_ATOMS: atom_id res chain seq x y z
N MET A 1 101.72 -63.14 15.24
CA MET A 1 100.80 -64.28 15.45
C MET A 1 101.40 -65.57 14.87
N THR A 2 101.13 -66.77 15.39
CA THR A 2 101.62 -68.03 14.78
C THR A 2 100.62 -68.61 13.78
N CYS A 3 101.11 -69.17 12.67
CA CYS A 3 100.28 -69.82 11.66
C CYS A 3 99.58 -71.04 12.26
N ARG A 4 98.26 -71.11 12.20
CA ARG A 4 97.49 -72.27 12.70
C ARG A 4 97.72 -73.56 11.90
N ASN A 5 98.28 -73.46 10.70
CA ASN A 5 98.51 -74.61 9.82
C ASN A 5 99.93 -75.18 9.93
N CYS A 6 100.95 -74.34 10.13
CA CYS A 6 102.35 -74.79 10.16
C CYS A 6 103.16 -74.29 11.38
N GLY A 7 102.57 -73.53 12.29
CA GLY A 7 103.21 -73.06 13.52
C GLY A 7 104.20 -71.89 13.36
N HIS A 8 104.53 -71.48 12.14
CA HIS A 8 105.49 -70.39 11.87
C HIS A 8 105.03 -69.04 12.44
N GLU A 9 105.95 -68.26 13.03
CA GLU A 9 105.67 -66.91 13.51
C GLU A 9 105.48 -65.93 12.35
N ILE A 10 104.37 -65.21 12.37
CA ILE A 10 103.95 -64.28 11.32
C ILE A 10 103.90 -62.87 11.88
N ASN A 11 104.55 -61.95 11.18
CA ASN A 11 104.40 -60.51 11.37
C ASN A 11 103.07 -60.03 10.78
N ASP A 12 102.36 -59.15 11.49
CA ASP A 12 100.94 -58.78 11.31
C ASP A 12 100.54 -58.14 9.96
N LYS A 13 101.41 -58.15 8.94
CA LYS A 13 101.18 -57.52 7.63
C LYS A 13 101.01 -58.49 6.45
N ASN A 14 101.07 -59.81 6.67
CA ASN A 14 100.98 -60.79 5.59
C ASN A 14 99.54 -61.34 5.45
N GLN A 15 98.95 -61.28 4.24
CA GLN A 15 97.63 -61.87 3.93
C GLN A 15 97.67 -63.39 3.73
N PHE A 16 98.86 -63.95 3.51
CA PHE A 16 99.11 -65.38 3.38
C PHE A 16 100.37 -65.75 4.16
N CYS A 17 100.42 -66.96 4.71
CA CYS A 17 101.60 -67.46 5.41
C CYS A 17 102.76 -67.61 4.42
N PRO A 18 103.92 -66.96 4.64
CA PRO A 18 105.03 -67.00 3.69
C PRO A 18 105.67 -68.38 3.55
N GLU A 19 105.50 -69.26 4.54
CA GLU A 19 106.06 -70.63 4.50
C GLU A 19 105.12 -71.64 3.86
N CYS A 20 103.83 -71.65 4.23
CA CYS A 20 102.91 -72.71 3.79
C CYS A 20 101.81 -72.24 2.84
N GLY A 21 101.80 -70.96 2.43
CA GLY A 21 100.82 -70.39 1.51
C GLY A 21 99.38 -70.29 2.03
N SER A 22 99.13 -70.61 3.31
CA SER A 22 97.76 -70.59 3.87
C SER A 22 97.25 -69.16 4.02
N LYS A 23 96.00 -68.89 3.62
CA LYS A 23 95.40 -67.55 3.71
C LYS A 23 95.13 -67.18 5.17
N LEU A 24 95.71 -66.07 5.61
CA LEU A 24 95.54 -65.52 6.94
C LEU A 24 94.37 -64.54 6.87
N SER A 25 93.18 -64.98 7.31
CA SER A 25 91.96 -64.22 7.06
C SER A 25 92.02 -62.81 7.66
N GLU A 26 91.96 -61.78 6.81
CA GLU A 26 91.69 -60.40 7.23
C GLU A 26 90.30 -60.31 7.85
N GLN A 27 90.21 -60.09 9.16
CA GLN A 27 89.01 -59.56 9.80
C GLN A 27 88.93 -58.04 9.53
N LYS A 28 88.08 -57.61 8.58
CA LYS A 28 87.62 -56.22 8.51
C LYS A 28 86.19 -56.09 9.04
N LYS A 29 86.13 -55.55 10.27
CA LYS A 29 85.05 -54.85 10.99
C LYS A 29 83.63 -55.07 10.44
N GLY A 30 82.83 -55.84 11.20
CA GLY A 30 81.39 -55.87 11.05
C GLY A 30 80.81 -54.46 11.10
N ARG A 31 80.40 -53.94 9.94
CA ARG A 31 79.59 -52.72 9.84
C ARG A 31 78.39 -52.96 10.75
N ASN A 32 78.21 -52.10 11.75
CA ASN A 32 77.19 -52.26 12.79
C ASN A 32 75.79 -52.11 12.17
N ARG A 33 75.31 -53.18 11.52
CA ARG A 33 74.08 -53.21 10.72
C ARG A 33 72.87 -52.77 11.53
N ARG A 34 72.84 -53.02 12.85
CA ARG A 34 71.76 -52.57 13.73
C ARG A 34 71.65 -51.05 13.83
N LYS A 35 72.75 -50.29 13.86
CA LYS A 35 72.70 -48.82 13.91
C LYS A 35 72.25 -48.22 12.59
N HIS A 36 72.67 -48.78 11.45
CA HIS A 36 72.20 -48.33 10.13
C HIS A 36 70.77 -48.79 9.82
N LEU A 37 70.33 -49.96 10.31
CA LEU A 37 68.96 -50.45 10.16
C LEU A 37 67.99 -49.62 11.03
N LEU A 38 68.36 -49.29 12.26
CA LEU A 38 67.58 -48.38 13.12
C LEU A 38 67.50 -46.98 12.51
N LEU A 39 68.60 -46.45 11.95
CA LEU A 39 68.59 -45.17 11.24
C LEU A 39 67.72 -45.21 9.98
N PHE A 40 67.74 -46.32 9.23
CA PHE A 40 66.93 -46.52 8.03
C PHE A 40 65.44 -46.62 8.37
N VAL A 41 65.08 -47.35 9.43
CA VAL A 41 63.70 -47.43 9.93
C VAL A 41 63.22 -46.06 10.44
N PHE A 42 64.07 -45.32 11.15
CA PHE A 42 63.75 -43.97 11.66
C PHE A 42 63.55 -42.94 10.54
N ILE A 43 64.18 -43.13 9.37
CA ILE A 43 63.97 -42.30 8.18
C ILE A 43 62.77 -42.79 7.34
N MET A 44 62.58 -44.10 7.23
CA MET A 44 61.49 -44.67 6.42
C MET A 44 60.11 -44.48 7.05
N ILE A 45 59.99 -44.54 8.38
CA ILE A 45 58.70 -44.30 9.07
C ILE A 45 58.10 -42.93 8.72
N PRO A 46 58.81 -41.79 8.87
CA PRO A 46 58.27 -40.49 8.51
C PRO A 46 58.02 -40.37 7.00
N ILE A 47 58.81 -41.02 6.13
CA ILE A 47 58.54 -41.03 4.68
C ILE A 47 57.24 -41.77 4.36
N VAL A 48 57.02 -42.94 4.98
CA VAL A 48 55.77 -43.71 4.80
C VAL A 48 54.59 -42.94 5.38
N ALA A 49 54.74 -42.34 6.57
CA ALA A 49 53.70 -41.51 7.17
C ALA A 49 53.37 -40.27 6.31
N LEU A 50 54.39 -39.59 5.77
CA LEU A 50 54.21 -38.46 4.84
C LEU A 50 53.59 -38.90 3.52
N SER A 51 53.92 -40.09 3.03
CA SER A 51 53.32 -40.65 1.81
C SER A 51 51.84 -40.98 2.04
N ILE A 52 51.50 -41.65 3.15
CA ILE A 52 50.10 -41.91 3.53
C ILE A 52 49.35 -40.59 3.69
N PHE A 53 49.93 -39.63 4.43
CA PHE A 53 49.36 -38.29 4.61
C PHE A 53 49.15 -37.58 3.26
N TYR A 54 50.10 -37.69 2.34
CA TYR A 54 49.99 -37.12 1.00
C TYR A 54 48.87 -37.76 0.18
N PHE A 55 48.79 -39.09 0.14
CA PHE A 55 47.74 -39.77 -0.60
C PHE A 55 46.34 -39.50 -0.01
N VAL A 56 46.20 -39.54 1.32
CA VAL A 56 44.94 -39.21 2.01
C VAL A 56 44.55 -37.75 1.79
N GLY A 57 45.51 -36.82 1.90
CA GLY A 57 45.25 -35.40 1.64
C GLY A 57 44.86 -35.14 0.20
N LYS A 58 45.54 -35.77 -0.76
CA LYS A 58 45.23 -35.65 -2.20
C LYS A 58 43.84 -36.16 -2.56
N GLU A 59 43.39 -37.23 -1.93
CA GLU A 59 42.05 -37.78 -2.15
C GLU A 59 40.96 -36.98 -1.44
N LYS A 60 41.30 -36.32 -0.31
CA LYS A 60 40.38 -35.50 0.47
C LYS A 60 40.16 -34.10 -0.11
N PHE A 61 41.19 -33.46 -0.65
CA PHE A 61 41.10 -32.08 -1.16
C PHE A 61 40.94 -32.08 -2.68
N THR A 62 39.80 -32.59 -3.13
CA THR A 62 39.41 -32.62 -4.55
C THR A 62 38.22 -31.70 -4.80
N PRO A 63 38.04 -31.20 -6.03
CA PRO A 63 36.86 -30.41 -6.39
C PRO A 63 35.56 -31.20 -6.23
N ASP A 64 35.57 -32.53 -6.46
CA ASP A 64 34.41 -33.40 -6.31
C ASP A 64 33.87 -33.44 -4.88
N ASN A 65 34.77 -33.43 -3.88
CA ASN A 65 34.36 -33.49 -2.48
C ASN A 65 33.63 -32.21 -2.05
N ILE A 66 34.00 -31.03 -2.56
CA ILE A 66 33.27 -29.79 -2.29
C ILE A 66 31.84 -29.85 -2.86
N ILE A 67 31.68 -30.46 -4.04
CA ILE A 67 30.36 -30.63 -4.67
C ILE A 67 29.52 -31.62 -3.86
N GLN A 68 30.12 -32.74 -3.42
CA GLN A 68 29.44 -33.70 -2.54
C GLN A 68 29.04 -33.05 -1.20
N ASP A 69 29.94 -32.28 -0.58
CA ASP A 69 29.66 -31.58 0.68
C ASP A 69 28.52 -30.55 0.50
N LEU A 70 28.41 -29.91 -0.67
CA LEU A 70 27.27 -29.05 -1.02
C LEU A 70 25.96 -29.85 -1.12
N GLU A 71 25.96 -30.97 -1.83
CA GLU A 71 24.79 -31.86 -1.93
C GLU A 71 24.34 -32.36 -0.55
N GLU A 72 25.28 -32.79 0.29
CA GLU A 72 25.01 -33.22 1.66
C GLU A 72 24.50 -32.08 2.54
N SER A 73 25.07 -30.88 2.43
CA SER A 73 24.62 -29.70 3.18
C SER A 73 23.19 -29.32 2.82
N VAL A 74 22.84 -29.34 1.52
CA VAL A 74 21.47 -29.05 1.07
C VAL A 74 20.49 -30.15 1.46
N THR A 75 20.87 -31.41 1.31
CA THR A 75 20.04 -32.58 1.68
C THR A 75 19.75 -32.62 3.17
N ASN A 76 20.72 -32.25 4.01
CA ASN A 76 20.59 -32.23 5.46
C ASN A 76 20.13 -30.88 6.03
N GLU A 77 19.85 -29.90 5.16
CA GLU A 77 19.48 -28.52 5.52
C GLU A 77 20.48 -27.85 6.48
N ASP A 78 21.76 -28.20 6.38
CA ASP A 78 22.82 -27.70 7.26
C ASP A 78 23.41 -26.39 6.73
N VAL A 79 22.82 -25.28 7.18
CA VAL A 79 23.24 -23.92 6.81
C VAL A 79 24.68 -23.62 7.23
N ASN A 80 25.17 -24.16 8.35
CA ASN A 80 26.54 -23.88 8.79
C ASN A 80 27.55 -24.58 7.86
N SER A 81 27.27 -25.85 7.53
CA SER A 81 28.09 -26.60 6.58
C SER A 81 28.10 -25.92 5.21
N LEU A 82 26.94 -25.45 4.71
CA LEU A 82 26.90 -24.66 3.47
C LEU A 82 27.73 -23.37 3.58
N GLN A 83 27.65 -22.65 4.70
CA GLN A 83 28.38 -21.40 4.91
C GLN A 83 29.90 -21.61 4.85
N ASP A 84 30.40 -22.72 5.39
CA ASP A 84 31.82 -23.07 5.39
C ASP A 84 32.37 -23.43 4.01
N LEU A 85 31.49 -23.80 3.07
CA LEU A 85 31.86 -24.17 1.69
C LEU A 85 31.92 -22.98 0.74
N ILE A 86 31.27 -21.86 1.09
CA ILE A 86 31.11 -20.71 0.22
C ILE A 86 32.07 -19.58 0.56
N SER A 87 32.52 -18.88 -0.48
CA SER A 87 33.33 -17.67 -0.39
C SER A 87 32.79 -16.63 -1.37
N THR A 88 33.29 -15.40 -1.30
CA THR A 88 33.01 -14.40 -2.34
C THR A 88 34.25 -13.58 -2.60
N SER A 89 34.46 -13.22 -3.86
CA SER A 89 35.46 -12.25 -4.29
C SER A 89 34.95 -10.80 -4.27
N ASP A 90 33.65 -10.59 -4.03
CA ASP A 90 33.05 -9.27 -3.94
C ASP A 90 33.28 -8.64 -2.55
N GLU A 91 34.09 -7.59 -2.48
CA GLU A 91 34.43 -6.90 -1.23
C GLU A 91 33.21 -6.19 -0.56
N ALA A 92 32.16 -5.88 -1.32
CA ALA A 92 30.95 -5.25 -0.81
C ALA A 92 29.97 -6.27 -0.22
N PHE A 93 30.12 -7.57 -0.55
CA PHE A 93 29.23 -8.63 -0.06
C PHE A 93 29.84 -9.37 1.13
N LYS A 94 29.05 -9.52 2.20
CA LYS A 94 29.44 -10.31 3.38
C LYS A 94 28.55 -11.53 3.52
N ILE A 95 29.17 -12.70 3.53
CA ILE A 95 28.47 -13.95 3.80
C ILE A 95 28.11 -14.02 5.29
N THR A 96 26.84 -14.24 5.58
CA THR A 96 26.29 -14.37 6.93
C THR A 96 25.43 -15.62 7.00
N LYS A 97 25.10 -16.06 8.22
CA LYS A 97 24.23 -17.21 8.38
C LYS A 97 22.83 -16.97 7.79
N ASP A 98 22.30 -15.75 7.94
CA ASP A 98 20.97 -15.39 7.47
C ASP A 98 20.88 -15.38 5.94
N ASN A 99 21.86 -14.78 5.26
CA ASN A 99 21.87 -14.80 3.80
C ASN A 99 22.25 -16.17 3.22
N THR A 100 23.05 -16.98 3.92
CA THR A 100 23.28 -18.38 3.54
C THR A 100 21.99 -19.21 3.64
N ALA A 101 21.13 -18.93 4.62
CA ALA A 101 19.83 -19.58 4.73
C ALA A 101 18.90 -19.24 3.54
N ILE A 102 19.03 -18.07 2.92
CA ILE A 102 18.31 -17.71 1.69
C ILE A 102 18.72 -18.65 0.54
N LEU A 103 20.02 -18.82 0.33
CA LEU A 103 20.56 -19.71 -0.69
C LEU A 103 20.16 -21.18 -0.45
N MET A 104 20.25 -21.63 0.81
CA MET A 104 19.82 -22.97 1.22
C MET A 104 18.35 -23.21 0.86
N LYS A 105 17.45 -22.31 1.28
CA LYS A 105 16.02 -22.39 0.98
C LYS A 105 15.76 -22.36 -0.53
N PHE A 106 16.49 -21.55 -1.27
CA PHE A 106 16.37 -21.49 -2.72
C PHE A 106 16.67 -22.85 -3.37
N PHE A 107 17.75 -23.52 -2.98
CA PHE A 107 18.08 -24.84 -3.51
C PHE A 107 17.05 -25.92 -3.16
N ILE A 108 16.58 -25.94 -1.90
CA ILE A 108 15.54 -26.87 -1.45
C ILE A 108 14.24 -26.66 -2.24
N ASN A 109 13.84 -25.41 -2.45
CA ASN A 109 12.61 -25.07 -3.16
C ASN A 109 12.73 -25.17 -4.69
N ASN A 110 13.94 -25.28 -5.24
CA ASN A 110 14.21 -25.34 -6.68
C ASN A 110 15.15 -26.52 -7.04
N PRO A 111 14.72 -27.79 -6.85
CA PRO A 111 15.60 -28.95 -7.01
C PRO A 111 16.16 -29.11 -8.43
N GLU A 112 15.41 -28.75 -9.47
CA GLU A 112 15.90 -28.76 -10.85
C GLU A 112 17.00 -27.72 -11.09
N LYS A 113 16.87 -26.52 -10.51
CA LYS A 113 17.93 -25.50 -10.58
C LYS A 113 19.16 -25.95 -9.80
N PHE A 114 18.97 -26.54 -8.62
CA PHE A 114 20.06 -27.09 -7.83
C PHE A 114 20.82 -28.18 -8.60
N LYS A 115 20.10 -29.11 -9.24
CA LYS A 115 20.69 -30.14 -10.11
C LYS A 115 21.50 -29.54 -11.27
N ASN A 116 21.01 -28.47 -11.90
CA ASN A 116 21.75 -27.79 -12.96
C ASN A 116 23.04 -27.15 -12.43
N ILE A 117 23.02 -26.61 -11.21
CA ILE A 117 24.22 -26.10 -10.54
C ILE A 117 25.21 -27.22 -10.26
N ILE A 118 24.76 -28.36 -9.72
CA ILE A 118 25.62 -29.52 -9.52
C ILE A 118 26.27 -29.97 -10.84
N ASN A 119 25.52 -30.03 -11.94
CA ASN A 119 26.09 -30.37 -13.25
C ASN A 119 27.15 -29.34 -13.71
N LYS A 120 26.85 -28.04 -13.59
CA LYS A 120 27.78 -26.95 -13.90
C LYS A 120 29.07 -27.03 -13.06
N LEU A 121 28.94 -27.28 -11.77
CA LEU A 121 30.08 -27.43 -10.86
C LEU A 121 30.91 -28.67 -11.20
N ASN A 122 30.28 -29.78 -11.58
CA ASN A 122 30.99 -30.98 -12.05
C ASN A 122 31.77 -30.72 -13.35
N GLU A 123 31.21 -29.96 -14.29
CA GLU A 123 31.94 -29.54 -15.50
C GLU A 123 33.16 -28.67 -15.14
N GLN A 124 33.01 -27.73 -14.19
CA GLN A 124 34.12 -26.92 -13.69
C GLN A 124 35.18 -27.77 -12.97
N ALA A 125 34.77 -28.77 -12.18
CA ALA A 125 35.67 -29.71 -11.53
C ALA A 125 36.53 -30.49 -12.54
N GLU A 126 35.95 -30.96 -13.64
CA GLU A 126 36.69 -31.65 -14.70
C GLU A 126 37.69 -30.73 -15.42
N LEU A 127 37.35 -29.46 -15.63
CA LEU A 127 38.29 -28.47 -16.20
C LEU A 127 39.48 -28.22 -15.27
N LEU A 128 39.21 -28.05 -13.96
CA LEU A 128 40.24 -27.83 -12.93
C LEU A 128 41.19 -29.03 -12.82
N LYS A 129 40.67 -30.27 -12.80
CA LYS A 129 41.51 -31.49 -12.77
C LYS A 129 42.45 -31.62 -13.96
N ASN A 130 42.01 -31.17 -15.14
CA ASN A 130 42.75 -31.29 -16.39
C ASN A 130 43.70 -30.11 -16.66
N ASN A 131 43.85 -29.16 -15.72
CA ASN A 131 44.63 -27.92 -15.88
C ASN A 131 44.19 -27.10 -17.12
N HIS A 132 42.92 -27.20 -17.51
CA HIS A 132 42.37 -26.39 -18.59
C HIS A 132 41.75 -25.13 -17.98
N THR A 133 42.33 -23.97 -18.31
CA THR A 133 41.92 -22.67 -17.75
C THR A 133 40.87 -21.94 -18.59
N GLU A 134 40.56 -22.40 -19.81
CA GLU A 134 39.62 -21.71 -20.69
C GLU A 134 38.23 -22.33 -20.61
N SER A 135 37.35 -21.67 -19.86
CA SER A 135 35.91 -21.82 -19.98
C SER A 135 35.36 -20.61 -20.74
N ASN A 136 34.82 -20.82 -21.95
CA ASN A 136 34.09 -19.80 -22.72
C ASN A 136 32.68 -19.54 -22.13
N SER A 137 32.54 -19.58 -20.80
CA SER A 137 31.25 -19.34 -20.16
C SER A 137 30.97 -17.83 -20.10
N VAL A 138 29.75 -17.47 -20.49
CA VAL A 138 29.22 -16.11 -20.30
C VAL A 138 29.21 -15.84 -18.79
N ALA A 139 29.80 -14.72 -18.35
CA ALA A 139 29.74 -14.32 -16.96
C ALA A 139 28.28 -14.11 -16.55
N MET A 140 27.81 -14.93 -15.61
CA MET A 140 26.46 -14.84 -15.04
C MET A 140 26.56 -14.29 -13.61
N PHE A 141 25.53 -13.57 -13.20
CA PHE A 141 25.35 -13.05 -11.85
C PHE A 141 24.29 -13.85 -11.08
N GLY A 142 24.25 -13.69 -9.76
CA GLY A 142 23.35 -14.48 -8.93
C GLY A 142 23.65 -15.98 -9.07
N THR A 143 24.91 -16.38 -9.06
CA THR A 143 25.28 -17.78 -9.32
C THR A 143 26.43 -18.22 -8.43
N ILE A 144 26.77 -19.50 -8.52
CA ILE A 144 27.89 -20.11 -7.80
C ILE A 144 28.86 -20.71 -8.82
N ASN A 145 30.15 -20.55 -8.58
CA ASN A 145 31.22 -21.19 -9.34
C ASN A 145 32.17 -21.93 -8.40
N LEU A 146 32.76 -23.01 -8.90
CA LEU A 146 33.85 -23.71 -8.22
C LEU A 146 35.18 -23.04 -8.60
N THR A 147 35.97 -22.69 -7.58
CA THR A 147 37.30 -22.08 -7.79
C THR A 147 38.36 -22.69 -6.87
N GLU A 148 39.62 -22.61 -7.30
CA GLU A 148 40.78 -22.90 -6.45
C GLU A 148 41.13 -21.66 -5.61
N ASP A 149 41.06 -21.77 -4.29
CA ASP A 149 41.33 -20.72 -3.30
C ASP A 149 42.57 -21.08 -2.46
N GLY A 150 43.74 -21.01 -3.09
CA GLY A 150 45.03 -21.18 -2.42
C GLY A 150 45.36 -22.64 -2.09
N LYS A 151 46.10 -22.84 -0.99
CA LYS A 151 46.59 -24.17 -0.59
C LYS A 151 46.14 -24.54 0.83
N GLN A 152 45.58 -25.73 0.97
CA GLN A 152 45.33 -26.38 2.24
C GLN A 152 46.59 -27.14 2.70
N TRP A 153 46.97 -26.95 3.96
CA TRP A 153 48.17 -27.56 4.57
C TRP A 153 49.47 -27.37 3.76
N LEU A 154 49.58 -26.25 3.03
CA LEU A 154 50.70 -25.88 2.15
C LEU A 154 50.98 -26.79 0.94
N LEU A 155 50.23 -27.89 0.78
CA LEU A 155 50.54 -28.94 -0.20
C LEU A 155 49.38 -29.28 -1.13
N PHE A 156 48.15 -29.10 -0.68
CA PHE A 156 46.95 -29.51 -1.41
C PHE A 156 46.20 -28.28 -1.90
N ASP A 157 45.60 -28.39 -3.08
CA ASP A 157 44.77 -27.33 -3.63
C ASP A 157 43.51 -27.21 -2.77
N LYS A 158 43.16 -26.00 -2.38
CA LYS A 158 41.92 -25.75 -1.64
C LYS A 158 40.88 -25.28 -2.64
N TYR A 159 39.70 -25.88 -2.59
CA TYR A 159 38.58 -25.49 -3.44
C TYR A 159 37.46 -24.88 -2.60
N THR A 160 36.72 -23.96 -3.19
CA THR A 160 35.60 -23.25 -2.56
C THR A 160 34.53 -22.93 -3.60
N LEU A 161 33.32 -22.67 -3.12
CA LEU A 161 32.20 -22.22 -3.93
C LEU A 161 32.15 -20.69 -3.91
N ASP A 162 32.65 -20.06 -4.97
CA ASP A 162 32.61 -18.61 -5.14
C ASP A 162 31.19 -18.15 -5.50
N ILE A 163 30.60 -17.37 -4.59
CA ILE A 163 29.31 -16.73 -4.74
C ILE A 163 29.48 -15.46 -5.54
N ILE A 164 28.75 -15.36 -6.65
CA ILE A 164 28.58 -14.13 -7.42
C ILE A 164 27.23 -13.52 -7.02
N PRO A 165 27.21 -12.50 -6.15
CA PRO A 165 25.98 -11.87 -5.73
C PRO A 165 25.37 -11.01 -6.85
N ALA A 166 24.16 -10.50 -6.61
CA ALA A 166 23.44 -9.61 -7.54
C ALA A 166 22.65 -8.54 -6.78
N ASN A 167 22.28 -7.47 -7.47
CA ASN A 167 21.49 -6.36 -6.94
C ASN A 167 20.01 -6.48 -7.34
N ILE A 168 19.14 -5.86 -6.56
CA ILE A 168 17.71 -5.68 -6.87
C ILE A 168 17.47 -4.20 -7.08
N MET A 169 16.92 -3.83 -8.23
CA MET A 169 16.44 -2.48 -8.49
C MET A 169 14.93 -2.43 -8.29
N LEU A 170 14.50 -1.78 -7.21
CA LEU A 170 13.09 -1.60 -6.91
C LEU A 170 12.57 -0.34 -7.58
N ALA A 171 11.42 -0.46 -8.24
CA ALA A 171 10.73 0.66 -8.87
C ALA A 171 9.28 0.76 -8.40
N THR A 172 8.80 1.98 -8.15
CA THR A 172 7.40 2.27 -7.83
C THR A 172 6.95 3.60 -8.43
N ASP A 173 5.66 3.69 -8.76
CA ASP A 173 5.04 4.84 -9.45
C ASP A 173 4.32 5.79 -8.47
N ASN A 174 4.70 5.74 -7.19
CA ASN A 174 4.11 6.54 -6.12
C ASN A 174 5.17 7.01 -5.13
N LYS A 175 5.01 8.22 -4.58
CA LYS A 175 5.80 8.70 -3.43
C LYS A 175 5.28 8.15 -2.10
N GLU A 176 6.09 8.27 -1.05
CA GLU A 176 5.75 7.92 0.34
C GLU A 176 5.47 6.42 0.54
N ILE A 177 6.08 5.58 -0.29
CA ILE A 177 6.00 4.11 -0.20
C ILE A 177 7.26 3.59 0.49
N ASP A 178 7.08 2.91 1.60
CA ASP A 178 8.14 2.19 2.27
C ASP A 178 8.44 0.87 1.55
N LEU A 179 9.69 0.69 1.17
CA LEU A 179 10.16 -0.47 0.42
C LEU A 179 11.04 -1.34 1.31
N TYR A 180 10.78 -2.64 1.27
CA TYR A 180 11.49 -3.64 2.07
C TYR A 180 12.03 -4.77 1.19
N ILE A 181 13.21 -5.27 1.56
CA ILE A 181 13.79 -6.50 1.02
C ILE A 181 14.10 -7.41 2.21
N ASN A 182 13.53 -8.61 2.25
CA ASN A 182 13.67 -9.56 3.35
C ASN A 182 13.40 -8.94 4.74
N ASP A 183 12.31 -8.19 4.85
CA ASP A 183 11.85 -7.46 6.06
C ASP A 183 12.70 -6.26 6.49
N GLU A 184 13.83 -6.00 5.83
CA GLU A 184 14.61 -4.80 6.07
C GLU A 184 14.07 -3.65 5.22
N LYS A 185 13.73 -2.52 5.86
CA LYS A 185 13.34 -1.29 5.16
C LYS A 185 14.56 -0.72 4.45
N VAL A 186 14.57 -0.74 3.13
CA VAL A 186 15.69 -0.28 2.31
C VAL A 186 15.54 1.16 1.83
N ALA A 187 14.30 1.63 1.64
CA ALA A 187 14.02 3.00 1.21
C ALA A 187 12.58 3.42 1.51
N THR A 188 12.33 4.73 1.37
CA THR A 188 11.00 5.31 1.20
C THR A 188 11.01 6.10 -0.10
N SER A 189 10.04 5.87 -0.99
CA SER A 189 9.99 6.57 -2.28
C SER A 189 9.78 8.07 -2.08
N SER A 190 10.63 8.89 -2.72
CA SER A 190 10.65 10.35 -2.53
C SER A 190 9.90 11.13 -3.61
N ASN A 191 9.49 10.47 -4.70
CA ASN A 191 8.81 11.05 -5.84
C ASN A 191 7.89 10.02 -6.52
N GLU A 192 7.07 10.47 -7.48
CA GLU A 192 6.10 9.62 -8.20
C GLU A 192 6.74 8.61 -9.17
N THR A 193 8.06 8.65 -9.37
CA THR A 193 8.77 7.70 -10.23
C THR A 193 10.08 7.33 -9.56
N PHE A 194 9.99 6.48 -8.54
CA PHE A 194 11.13 6.08 -7.74
C PHE A 194 11.76 4.83 -8.33
N GLU A 195 13.08 4.84 -8.47
CA GLU A 195 13.87 3.69 -8.88
C GLU A 195 15.25 3.76 -8.22
N GLU A 196 15.62 2.72 -7.47
CA GLU A 196 16.91 2.65 -6.78
C GLU A 196 17.40 1.19 -6.71
N SER A 197 18.71 1.00 -6.78
CA SER A 197 19.37 -0.31 -6.75
C SER A 197 19.92 -0.59 -5.36
N PHE A 198 19.60 -1.77 -4.84
CA PHE A 198 20.00 -2.25 -3.53
C PHE A 198 20.79 -3.56 -3.66
N GLY A 199 21.73 -3.77 -2.75
CA GLY A 199 22.56 -4.97 -2.72
C GLY A 199 24.03 -4.64 -2.42
N PRO A 200 24.94 -5.58 -2.66
CA PRO A 200 24.71 -6.91 -3.25
C PRO A 200 23.96 -7.89 -2.34
N PHE A 201 23.20 -8.80 -2.94
CA PHE A 201 22.43 -9.85 -2.25
C PHE A 201 22.90 -11.26 -2.63
N MET A 202 22.74 -12.20 -1.69
CA MET A 202 23.01 -13.63 -1.93
C MET A 202 22.13 -14.16 -3.07
N PRO A 203 22.63 -15.03 -3.97
CA PRO A 203 21.77 -15.71 -4.93
C PRO A 203 20.62 -16.45 -4.24
N GLY A 204 19.40 -16.31 -4.76
CA GLY A 204 18.23 -16.95 -4.19
C GLY A 204 16.92 -16.21 -4.45
N THR A 205 15.88 -16.56 -3.69
CA THR A 205 14.59 -15.86 -3.71
C THR A 205 14.54 -14.82 -2.60
N HIS A 206 14.19 -13.59 -2.95
CA HIS A 206 14.06 -12.47 -2.02
C HIS A 206 12.60 -12.04 -1.94
N ARG A 207 12.09 -11.85 -0.72
CA ARG A 207 10.77 -11.24 -0.50
C ARG A 207 10.90 -9.73 -0.59
N LEU A 208 10.02 -9.13 -1.38
CA LEU A 208 9.89 -7.70 -1.57
C LEU A 208 8.58 -7.25 -0.94
N LYS A 209 8.57 -6.10 -0.29
CA LYS A 209 7.33 -5.49 0.23
C LYS A 209 7.29 -4.01 -0.07
N ALA A 210 6.13 -3.53 -0.48
CA ALA A 210 5.80 -2.11 -0.56
C ALA A 210 4.66 -1.83 0.43
N ALA A 211 4.82 -0.83 1.29
CA ALA A 211 3.84 -0.44 2.28
C ALA A 211 3.60 1.07 2.22
N PHE A 212 2.33 1.46 2.32
CA PHE A 212 1.90 2.84 2.45
C PHE A 212 1.11 2.97 3.75
N GLU A 213 1.39 4.02 4.51
CA GLU A 213 0.70 4.34 5.76
C GLU A 213 0.55 5.85 5.86
N ASN A 214 -0.67 6.30 6.16
CA ASN A 214 -0.96 7.67 6.55
C ASN A 214 -1.71 7.67 7.90
N GLN A 215 -2.13 8.84 8.36
CA GLN A 215 -2.82 8.97 9.66
C GLN A 215 -4.20 8.28 9.73
N TYR A 216 -4.76 7.82 8.60
CA TYR A 216 -6.12 7.29 8.49
C TYR A 216 -6.19 5.83 8.03
N THR A 217 -5.18 5.35 7.30
CA THR A 217 -5.20 4.03 6.67
C THR A 217 -3.79 3.53 6.35
N SER A 218 -3.69 2.22 6.15
CA SER A 218 -2.47 1.53 5.74
C SER A 218 -2.80 0.46 4.71
N THR A 219 -1.93 0.28 3.71
CA THR A 219 -2.01 -0.82 2.74
C THR A 219 -0.62 -1.33 2.41
N GLU A 220 -0.49 -2.62 2.15
CA GLU A 220 0.79 -3.23 1.78
C GLU A 220 0.60 -4.31 0.71
N MET A 221 1.67 -4.56 -0.04
CA MET A 221 1.76 -5.68 -0.97
C MET A 221 3.10 -6.38 -0.81
N GLU A 222 3.09 -7.69 -1.00
CA GLU A 222 4.30 -8.51 -1.04
C GLU A 222 4.46 -9.14 -2.43
N ASP A 223 5.72 -9.31 -2.84
CA ASP A 223 6.11 -10.03 -4.06
C ASP A 223 7.44 -10.76 -3.83
N GLU A 224 7.84 -11.61 -4.76
CA GLU A 224 9.11 -12.32 -4.70
C GLU A 224 9.92 -12.14 -5.99
N VAL A 225 11.24 -11.98 -5.85
CA VAL A 225 12.18 -11.93 -6.97
C VAL A 225 13.26 -12.99 -6.83
N SER A 226 13.56 -13.69 -7.92
CA SER A 226 14.66 -14.65 -7.98
C SER A 226 15.92 -13.98 -8.54
N LEU A 227 16.96 -13.92 -7.72
CA LEU A 227 18.32 -13.55 -8.12
C LEU A 227 19.13 -14.80 -8.42
N PHE A 228 18.90 -15.41 -9.58
CA PHE A 228 19.63 -16.62 -9.95
C PHE A 228 19.92 -16.76 -11.45
N ASP A 229 21.17 -17.08 -11.81
CA ASP A 229 21.67 -17.25 -13.19
C ASP A 229 21.24 -16.11 -14.13
N MET A 230 21.60 -14.89 -13.75
CA MET A 230 21.22 -13.65 -14.43
C MET A 230 22.30 -13.18 -15.41
N ALA A 231 21.88 -12.60 -16.54
CA ALA A 231 22.79 -12.02 -17.52
C ALA A 231 23.35 -10.65 -17.10
N GLU A 232 22.62 -9.93 -16.25
CA GLU A 232 23.01 -8.63 -15.69
C GLU A 232 23.18 -8.77 -14.19
N ASP A 233 23.99 -7.88 -13.59
CA ASP A 233 24.25 -7.88 -12.15
C ASP A 233 23.07 -7.37 -11.32
N THR A 234 22.06 -6.79 -11.97
CA THR A 234 20.94 -6.11 -11.32
C THR A 234 19.62 -6.61 -11.90
N LYS A 235 18.70 -7.06 -11.03
CA LYS A 235 17.34 -7.43 -11.43
C LYS A 235 16.38 -6.28 -11.12
N ARG A 236 15.79 -5.69 -12.16
CA ARG A 236 14.69 -4.73 -11.99
C ARG A 236 13.39 -5.44 -11.62
N HIS A 237 12.71 -4.94 -10.58
CA HIS A 237 11.39 -5.37 -10.15
C HIS A 237 10.50 -4.17 -9.80
N SER A 238 9.26 -4.15 -10.30
CA SER A 238 8.34 -3.03 -10.09
C SER A 238 7.23 -3.44 -9.12
N LEU A 239 7.10 -2.69 -8.02
CA LEU A 239 6.06 -2.87 -7.01
C LEU A 239 4.96 -1.84 -7.24
N LYS A 240 3.74 -2.32 -7.49
CA LYS A 240 2.57 -1.51 -7.87
C LYS A 240 1.51 -1.55 -6.78
N LEU A 241 1.71 -0.74 -5.77
CA LEU A 241 0.72 -0.56 -4.71
C LEU A 241 -0.41 0.35 -5.24
N PRO A 242 -1.70 -0.04 -5.15
CA PRO A 242 -2.80 0.71 -5.74
C PRO A 242 -3.15 1.92 -4.86
N VAL A 243 -2.30 2.95 -4.85
CA VAL A 243 -2.55 4.21 -4.13
C VAL A 243 -2.67 5.38 -5.10
N THR A 244 -3.46 6.38 -4.73
CA THR A 244 -3.66 7.59 -5.52
C THR A 244 -3.91 8.79 -4.61
N ASP A 245 -3.53 9.98 -5.05
CA ASP A 245 -4.07 11.22 -4.50
C ASP A 245 -5.58 11.26 -4.77
N VAL A 246 -6.37 11.58 -3.74
CA VAL A 246 -7.83 11.62 -3.80
C VAL A 246 -8.28 13.05 -3.62
N SER A 247 -9.14 13.50 -4.53
CA SER A 247 -9.81 14.79 -4.43
C SER A 247 -11.31 14.61 -4.24
N LEU A 248 -11.87 15.47 -3.40
CA LEU A 248 -13.28 15.49 -3.05
C LEU A 248 -13.90 16.78 -3.60
N THR A 249 -15.01 16.66 -4.33
CA THR A 249 -15.77 17.81 -4.83
C THR A 249 -17.06 18.00 -4.03
N SER A 250 -17.24 19.20 -3.47
CA SER A 250 -18.45 19.61 -2.75
C SER A 250 -19.12 20.81 -3.42
N LEU A 251 -20.45 20.88 -3.32
CA LEU A 251 -21.25 22.02 -3.77
C LEU A 251 -21.38 23.11 -2.70
N TYR A 252 -21.05 22.82 -1.44
CA TYR A 252 -21.25 23.76 -0.32
C TYR A 252 -20.06 23.73 0.66
N ASN A 253 -20.00 24.77 1.48
CA ASN A 253 -18.90 25.02 2.39
C ASN A 253 -19.06 24.37 3.77
N GLU A 254 -17.93 24.18 4.44
CA GLU A 254 -17.82 23.83 5.87
C GLU A 254 -18.35 22.43 6.24
N TYR A 255 -18.15 21.44 5.39
CA TYR A 255 -18.35 20.06 5.81
C TYR A 255 -17.12 19.52 6.52
N LYS A 256 -17.33 18.69 7.54
CA LYS A 256 -16.28 17.88 8.16
C LYS A 256 -16.15 16.57 7.40
N LEU A 257 -14.91 16.20 7.06
CA LEU A 257 -14.61 14.91 6.46
C LEU A 257 -14.47 13.85 7.55
N PHE A 258 -15.11 12.71 7.32
CA PHE A 258 -14.95 11.50 8.12
C PHE A 258 -14.34 10.41 7.25
N ILE A 259 -13.37 9.68 7.80
CA ILE A 259 -12.69 8.57 7.14
C ILE A 259 -12.81 7.35 8.05
N ASN A 260 -13.35 6.23 7.54
CA ASN A 260 -13.63 5.03 8.33
C ASN A 260 -14.44 5.32 9.62
N ASP A 261 -15.44 6.20 9.52
CA ASP A 261 -16.27 6.72 10.62
C ASP A 261 -15.54 7.53 11.72
N GLU A 262 -14.27 7.87 11.52
CA GLU A 262 -13.54 8.79 12.40
C GLU A 262 -13.53 10.21 11.84
N GLU A 263 -13.84 11.19 12.70
CA GLU A 263 -13.78 12.62 12.35
C GLU A 263 -12.34 13.04 12.07
N THR A 264 -12.13 13.79 11.00
CA THR A 264 -10.81 14.33 10.65
C THR A 264 -10.74 15.84 10.88
N ASP A 265 -9.52 16.37 10.95
CA ASP A 265 -9.28 17.83 10.97
C ASP A 265 -9.54 18.50 9.61
N ILE A 266 -9.89 17.73 8.57
CA ILE A 266 -10.10 18.24 7.22
C ILE A 266 -11.51 18.82 7.10
N THR A 267 -11.57 20.09 6.73
CA THR A 267 -12.82 20.76 6.37
C THR A 267 -12.91 20.86 4.84
N ILE A 268 -14.03 20.40 4.29
CA ILE A 268 -14.33 20.41 2.86
C ILE A 268 -15.17 21.66 2.55
N ASN A 269 -14.67 22.44 1.60
CA ASN A 269 -15.34 23.63 1.12
C ASN A 269 -15.90 23.42 -0.30
N GLU A 270 -16.67 24.38 -0.79
CA GLU A 270 -17.18 24.39 -2.16
C GLU A 270 -16.02 24.29 -3.16
N GLY A 271 -16.20 23.41 -4.16
CA GLY A 271 -15.20 23.10 -5.17
C GLY A 271 -14.47 21.79 -4.90
N GLU A 272 -13.38 21.59 -5.63
CA GLU A 272 -12.52 20.40 -5.57
C GLU A 272 -11.36 20.64 -4.60
N GLN A 273 -11.16 19.71 -3.66
CA GLN A 273 -10.08 19.75 -2.67
C GLN A 273 -9.40 18.38 -2.57
N SER A 274 -8.07 18.33 -2.70
CA SER A 274 -7.29 17.13 -2.39
C SER A 274 -7.32 16.85 -0.89
N ILE A 275 -7.55 15.57 -0.54
CA ILE A 275 -7.55 15.06 0.82
C ILE A 275 -6.31 14.22 1.13
N GLY A 276 -5.42 14.01 0.15
CA GLY A 276 -4.17 13.26 0.28
C GLY A 276 -4.18 11.91 -0.44
N ILE A 277 -3.10 11.13 -0.25
CA ILE A 277 -2.94 9.81 -0.86
C ILE A 277 -3.67 8.75 -0.06
N PHE A 278 -4.42 7.89 -0.75
CA PHE A 278 -5.15 6.76 -0.17
C PHE A 278 -5.07 5.51 -1.04
N PRO A 279 -5.31 4.31 -0.46
CA PRO A 279 -5.54 3.07 -1.20
C PRO A 279 -6.79 3.20 -2.09
N ALA A 280 -6.62 2.89 -3.37
CA ALA A 280 -7.68 2.85 -4.39
C ALA A 280 -8.23 1.41 -4.56
N ASP A 281 -8.44 0.70 -3.45
CA ASP A 281 -8.87 -0.69 -3.39
C ASP A 281 -10.23 -0.87 -2.68
N SER A 282 -10.96 0.22 -2.44
CA SER A 282 -12.23 0.28 -1.71
C SER A 282 -12.14 -0.14 -0.24
N SER A 283 -10.94 -0.23 0.34
CA SER A 283 -10.74 -0.52 1.78
C SER A 283 -11.08 0.66 2.68
N THR A 284 -10.98 1.89 2.15
CA THR A 284 -11.18 3.13 2.90
C THR A 284 -12.53 3.74 2.55
N SER A 285 -13.33 4.05 3.56
CA SER A 285 -14.61 4.74 3.39
C SER A 285 -14.53 6.19 3.81
N VAL A 286 -15.31 7.04 3.15
CA VAL A 286 -15.38 8.47 3.40
C VAL A 286 -16.82 8.96 3.37
N HIS A 287 -17.14 9.90 4.24
CA HIS A 287 -18.38 10.66 4.18
C HIS A 287 -18.14 12.07 4.71
N ILE A 288 -19.08 12.96 4.41
CA ILE A 288 -19.03 14.34 4.89
C ILE A 288 -20.22 14.63 5.79
N GLN A 289 -20.00 15.46 6.81
CA GLN A 289 -21.00 15.81 7.81
C GLN A 289 -20.99 17.30 8.09
N LYS A 290 -22.16 17.90 8.30
CA LYS A 290 -22.31 19.27 8.80
C LYS A 290 -23.37 19.33 9.89
N GLU A 291 -23.09 20.09 10.94
CA GLU A 291 -24.03 20.37 12.01
C GLU A 291 -24.84 21.62 11.66
N PHE A 292 -26.16 21.49 11.70
CA PHE A 292 -27.11 22.59 11.56
C PHE A 292 -27.90 22.75 12.85
N PRO A 293 -28.53 23.92 13.09
CA PRO A 293 -29.35 24.13 14.28
C PRO A 293 -30.51 23.13 14.46
N TRP A 294 -31.02 22.52 13.38
CA TRP A 294 -32.05 21.48 13.42
C TRP A 294 -31.51 20.05 13.48
N GLY A 295 -30.20 19.84 13.35
CA GLY A 295 -29.61 18.51 13.45
C GLY A 295 -28.34 18.32 12.63
N VAL A 296 -27.78 17.12 12.76
CA VAL A 296 -26.58 16.70 12.02
C VAL A 296 -27.00 16.10 10.69
N VAL A 297 -26.40 16.61 9.61
CA VAL A 297 -26.61 16.12 8.26
C VAL A 297 -25.37 15.39 7.78
N LYS A 298 -25.54 14.13 7.40
CA LYS A 298 -24.50 13.21 6.93
C LYS A 298 -24.75 12.84 5.46
N SER A 299 -23.70 12.79 4.65
CA SER A 299 -23.79 12.23 3.29
C SER A 299 -23.92 10.71 3.32
N GLU A 300 -24.32 10.13 2.19
CA GLU A 300 -24.07 8.71 1.97
C GLU A 300 -22.56 8.42 2.05
N GLU A 301 -22.22 7.21 2.44
CA GLU A 301 -20.84 6.74 2.52
C GLU A 301 -20.34 6.35 1.14
N ALA A 302 -19.15 6.83 0.78
CA ALA A 302 -18.45 6.48 -0.46
C ALA A 302 -17.16 5.74 -0.14
N THR A 303 -16.77 4.77 -0.97
CA THR A 303 -15.49 4.08 -0.83
C THR A 303 -14.46 4.60 -1.83
N ILE A 304 -13.20 4.66 -1.40
CA ILE A 304 -12.09 5.12 -2.25
C ILE A 304 -11.70 4.01 -3.23
N SER A 305 -12.14 4.15 -4.47
CA SER A 305 -11.79 3.27 -5.59
C SER A 305 -11.12 4.00 -6.75
N SER A 306 -11.06 5.33 -6.68
CA SER A 306 -10.45 6.20 -7.69
C SER A 306 -9.98 7.52 -7.05
N GLY A 307 -9.24 8.34 -7.79
CA GLY A 307 -8.73 9.62 -7.32
C GLY A 307 -9.77 10.75 -7.21
N ALA A 308 -11.04 10.51 -7.57
CA ALA A 308 -12.08 11.53 -7.49
C ALA A 308 -13.33 11.00 -6.78
N ILE A 309 -13.80 11.74 -5.78
CA ILE A 309 -15.03 11.47 -5.05
C ILE A 309 -15.90 12.71 -5.16
N GLN A 310 -17.11 12.51 -5.69
CA GLN A 310 -18.10 13.56 -5.76
C GLN A 310 -19.25 13.19 -4.83
N PHE A 311 -19.52 14.07 -3.86
CA PHE A 311 -20.77 13.99 -3.13
C PHE A 311 -21.83 14.77 -3.90
N ASP A 312 -22.94 14.10 -4.21
CA ASP A 312 -24.13 14.77 -4.72
C ASP A 312 -24.68 15.76 -3.67
N SER A 313 -25.66 16.57 -4.07
CA SER A 313 -26.36 17.46 -3.14
C SER A 313 -26.92 16.67 -1.96
N ILE A 314 -26.43 16.95 -0.76
CA ILE A 314 -26.88 16.26 0.46
C ILE A 314 -28.26 16.76 0.82
N GLN A 315 -29.17 15.83 1.12
CA GLN A 315 -30.51 16.15 1.56
C GLN A 315 -30.47 16.67 3.01
N VAL A 316 -30.49 18.00 3.16
CA VAL A 316 -30.38 18.69 4.46
C VAL A 316 -31.64 18.60 5.32
N LEU A 317 -32.80 18.53 4.67
CA LEU A 317 -34.09 18.23 5.29
C LEU A 317 -34.60 16.92 4.72
N SER A 318 -34.92 15.95 5.58
CA SER A 318 -35.55 14.69 5.21
C SER A 318 -36.87 14.94 4.48
N LYS A 319 -37.37 13.92 3.77
CA LYS A 319 -38.64 14.05 3.03
C LYS A 319 -39.82 14.37 3.96
N ASP A 320 -39.82 13.79 5.16
CA ASP A 320 -40.88 14.03 6.15
C ASP A 320 -40.79 15.46 6.70
N GLU A 321 -39.59 15.97 7.02
CA GLU A 321 -39.39 17.37 7.44
C GLU A 321 -39.79 18.37 6.35
N GLN A 322 -39.48 18.09 5.08
CA GLN A 322 -39.93 18.92 3.96
C GLN A 322 -41.46 18.94 3.85
N LEU A 323 -42.11 17.79 4.03
CA LEU A 323 -43.56 17.67 3.98
C LEU A 323 -44.22 18.44 5.14
N GLU A 324 -43.71 18.27 6.36
CA GLU A 324 -44.17 19.00 7.55
C GLU A 324 -44.02 20.51 7.37
N LEU A 325 -42.88 20.96 6.83
CA LEU A 325 -42.65 22.36 6.50
C LEU A 325 -43.69 22.88 5.49
N MET A 326 -43.93 22.17 4.40
CA MET A 326 -44.93 22.57 3.39
C MET A 326 -46.34 22.62 3.98
N GLN A 327 -46.71 21.68 4.84
CA GLN A 327 -47.99 21.69 5.54
C GLN A 327 -48.11 22.90 6.47
N GLN A 328 -47.05 23.22 7.21
CA GLN A 328 -47.01 24.41 8.07
C GLN A 328 -47.15 25.69 7.24
N LEU A 329 -46.46 25.79 6.10
CA LEU A 329 -46.58 26.92 5.18
C LEU A 329 -47.98 27.05 4.59
N ASN A 330 -48.65 25.93 4.28
CA ASN A 330 -50.05 25.93 3.84
C ASN A 330 -50.99 26.47 4.92
N GLY A 331 -50.79 26.04 6.18
CA GLY A 331 -51.53 26.57 7.32
C GLY A 331 -51.31 28.07 7.48
N THR A 332 -50.05 28.50 7.38
CA THR A 332 -49.65 29.91 7.43
C THR A 332 -50.36 30.73 6.34
N VAL A 333 -50.29 30.30 5.08
CA VAL A 333 -50.96 30.99 3.97
C VAL A 333 -52.48 31.01 4.15
N SER A 334 -53.07 29.91 4.65
CA SER A 334 -54.52 29.87 4.95
C SER A 334 -54.91 30.89 6.01
N SER A 335 -54.16 30.96 7.12
CA SER A 335 -54.38 31.94 8.19
C SER A 335 -54.20 33.39 7.71
N TYR A 336 -53.28 33.64 6.77
CA TYR A 336 -53.13 34.96 6.15
C TYR A 336 -54.40 35.41 5.42
N HIS A 337 -54.97 34.53 4.57
CA HIS A 337 -56.20 34.83 3.83
C HIS A 337 -57.44 34.92 4.74
N GLU A 338 -57.50 34.10 5.79
CA GLU A 338 -58.54 34.19 6.81
C GLU A 338 -58.46 35.52 7.59
N ALA A 339 -57.25 35.93 7.98
CA ALA A 339 -57.01 37.21 8.65
C ALA A 339 -57.42 38.40 7.79
N LEU A 340 -57.13 38.37 6.48
CA LEU A 340 -57.62 39.39 5.53
C LEU A 340 -59.15 39.42 5.44
N THR A 341 -59.77 38.25 5.29
CA THR A 341 -61.24 38.12 5.16
C THR A 341 -61.96 38.62 6.42
N LYS A 342 -61.45 38.27 7.60
CA LYS A 342 -62.03 38.67 8.89
C LYS A 342 -61.55 40.04 9.39
N LYS A 343 -60.57 40.65 8.72
CA LYS A 343 -59.86 41.87 9.14
C LYS A 343 -59.31 41.76 10.57
N ASP A 344 -58.71 40.62 10.91
CA ASP A 344 -58.22 40.29 12.25
C ASP A 344 -56.80 39.74 12.22
N VAL A 345 -55.82 40.60 12.56
CA VAL A 345 -54.39 40.25 12.62
C VAL A 345 -54.06 39.21 13.70
N SER A 346 -54.92 39.02 14.70
CA SER A 346 -54.68 38.04 15.77
C SER A 346 -54.74 36.60 15.29
N LEU A 347 -55.31 36.36 14.10
CA LEU A 347 -55.38 35.05 13.46
C LEU A 347 -54.07 34.63 12.77
N TYR A 348 -53.10 35.54 12.66
CA TYR A 348 -51.83 35.31 11.93
C TYR A 348 -50.61 35.52 12.84
N GLN A 349 -50.40 34.58 13.75
CA GLN A 349 -49.35 34.68 14.78
C GLN A 349 -48.27 33.61 14.69
N ASP A 350 -48.66 32.36 14.41
CA ASP A 350 -47.77 31.20 14.42
C ASP A 350 -47.12 30.97 13.05
N GLY A 351 -45.93 30.38 13.04
CA GLY A 351 -45.22 30.00 11.80
C GLY A 351 -44.72 31.17 10.95
N VAL A 352 -44.74 32.40 11.47
CA VAL A 352 -44.35 33.62 10.74
C VAL A 352 -43.40 34.51 11.52
N THR A 353 -42.60 35.28 10.80
CA THR A 353 -41.78 36.35 11.39
C THR A 353 -42.56 37.67 11.50
N ASP A 354 -42.03 38.64 12.25
CA ASP A 354 -42.61 39.98 12.36
C ASP A 354 -42.71 40.71 11.00
N ASN A 355 -41.84 40.38 10.04
CA ASN A 355 -41.92 40.94 8.69
C ASN A 355 -43.22 40.55 7.99
N MET A 356 -43.62 39.28 8.09
CA MET A 356 -44.90 38.81 7.53
C MET A 356 -46.10 39.43 8.24
N LYS A 357 -46.04 39.64 9.56
CA LYS A 357 -47.09 40.35 10.31
C LYS A 357 -47.25 41.79 9.84
N LYS A 358 -46.14 42.47 9.54
CA LYS A 358 -46.15 43.81 8.95
C LYS A 358 -46.76 43.81 7.54
N ILE A 359 -46.37 42.85 6.67
CA ILE A 359 -46.95 42.70 5.33
C ILE A 359 -48.47 42.49 5.39
N LEU A 360 -48.97 41.71 6.35
CA LEU A 360 -50.42 41.54 6.56
C LEU A 360 -51.08 42.86 6.98
N ALA A 361 -50.49 43.59 7.93
CA ALA A 361 -51.04 44.86 8.41
C ALA A 361 -51.14 45.91 7.29
N ASP A 362 -50.09 46.03 6.48
CA ASP A 362 -50.07 46.93 5.32
C ASP A 362 -51.16 46.52 4.30
N HIS A 363 -51.35 45.23 4.04
CA HIS A 363 -52.39 44.74 3.13
C HIS A 363 -53.82 44.96 3.69
N LEU A 364 -54.02 44.86 5.00
CA LEU A 364 -55.30 45.19 5.63
C LEU A 364 -55.65 46.67 5.52
N GLU A 365 -54.66 47.55 5.59
CA GLU A 365 -54.85 49.00 5.34
C GLU A 365 -55.24 49.25 3.87
N ASP A 366 -54.51 48.64 2.92
CA ASP A 366 -54.80 48.77 1.49
C ASP A 366 -56.18 48.22 1.07
N THR A 367 -56.65 47.18 1.76
CA THR A 367 -57.93 46.50 1.49
C THR A 367 -59.10 47.03 2.32
N SER A 368 -58.87 48.00 3.22
CA SER A 368 -59.86 48.40 4.21
C SER A 368 -61.18 48.88 3.59
N ASP A 369 -61.06 49.60 2.47
CA ASP A 369 -62.14 50.34 1.81
C ASP A 369 -62.67 49.64 0.55
N TRP A 370 -62.27 48.38 0.32
CA TRP A 370 -62.73 47.64 -0.85
C TRP A 370 -64.22 47.35 -0.77
N GLY A 371 -64.89 47.59 -1.90
CA GLY A 371 -66.28 47.20 -2.14
C GLY A 371 -66.34 46.32 -3.38
N PRO A 372 -66.73 45.03 -3.25
CA PRO A 372 -67.03 44.29 -2.01
C PRO A 372 -65.79 44.04 -1.11
N PRO A 373 -65.97 43.54 0.14
CA PRO A 373 -64.84 43.17 0.99
C PRO A 373 -64.06 41.98 0.44
N TYR A 374 -62.77 41.90 0.77
CA TYR A 374 -61.95 40.75 0.46
C TYR A 374 -62.51 39.46 1.09
N GLU A 375 -62.60 38.40 0.29
CA GLU A 375 -62.91 37.04 0.73
C GLU A 375 -61.96 36.08 0.02
N GLY A 376 -61.16 35.33 0.76
CA GLY A 376 -60.15 34.44 0.20
C GLY A 376 -59.94 33.18 1.04
N LYS A 377 -59.76 32.04 0.36
CA LYS A 377 -59.40 30.74 0.99
C LYS A 377 -58.39 29.99 0.15
N LEU A 378 -57.35 29.42 0.77
CA LEU A 378 -56.47 28.45 0.11
C LEU A 378 -57.22 27.15 -0.10
N VAL A 379 -57.29 26.72 -1.37
CA VAL A 379 -57.95 25.47 -1.76
C VAL A 379 -56.92 24.39 -2.02
N ARG A 380 -55.82 24.74 -2.68
CA ARG A 380 -54.80 23.78 -3.09
C ARG A 380 -53.43 24.43 -3.15
N ALA A 381 -52.39 23.68 -2.81
CA ALA A 381 -51.01 24.10 -2.94
C ALA A 381 -50.20 23.04 -3.69
N GLU A 382 -49.37 23.47 -4.62
CA GLU A 382 -48.43 22.61 -5.34
C GLU A 382 -47.01 23.16 -5.16
N TYR A 383 -46.11 22.39 -4.54
CA TYR A 383 -44.72 22.80 -4.31
C TYR A 383 -43.77 22.19 -5.35
N ASP A 384 -42.72 22.92 -5.72
CA ASP A 384 -41.61 22.41 -6.53
C ASP A 384 -40.50 21.82 -5.64
N ASN A 385 -40.52 20.50 -5.44
CA ASN A 385 -39.51 19.81 -4.62
C ASN A 385 -38.10 19.93 -5.19
N SER A 386 -37.95 20.20 -6.50
CA SER A 386 -36.64 20.36 -7.14
C SER A 386 -36.02 21.75 -6.95
N LYS A 387 -36.73 22.66 -6.29
CA LYS A 387 -36.34 24.06 -6.11
C LYS A 387 -36.25 24.49 -4.64
N ILE A 388 -36.27 23.55 -3.71
CA ILE A 388 -35.89 23.84 -2.33
C ILE A 388 -34.39 24.15 -2.33
N THR A 389 -34.02 25.38 -1.98
CA THR A 389 -32.62 25.78 -1.95
C THR A 389 -31.89 25.11 -0.80
N TYR A 390 -30.57 24.95 -0.94
CA TYR A 390 -29.74 24.57 0.19
C TYR A 390 -29.81 25.65 1.28
N PRO A 391 -29.82 25.29 2.58
CA PRO A 391 -29.88 26.29 3.64
C PRO A 391 -28.61 27.14 3.71
N GLU A 392 -28.79 28.45 3.57
CA GLU A 392 -27.71 29.43 3.67
C GLU A 392 -27.93 30.32 4.90
N TYR A 393 -26.86 30.57 5.65
CA TYR A 393 -26.91 31.49 6.79
C TYR A 393 -26.97 32.93 6.27
N ASN A 394 -28.06 33.63 6.60
CA ASN A 394 -28.25 35.02 6.24
C ASN A 394 -27.80 35.91 7.40
N GLU A 395 -26.73 36.68 7.20
CA GLU A 395 -26.16 37.56 8.22
C GLU A 395 -27.10 38.69 8.68
N GLU A 396 -27.95 39.20 7.80
CA GLU A 396 -28.90 40.27 8.13
C GLU A 396 -30.05 39.76 8.99
N LEU A 397 -30.57 38.57 8.66
CA LEU A 397 -31.65 37.91 9.38
C LEU A 397 -31.16 37.10 10.58
N LYS A 398 -29.85 36.86 10.68
CA LYS A 398 -29.18 36.08 11.73
C LYS A 398 -29.77 34.67 11.89
N GLY A 399 -29.91 33.97 10.78
CA GLY A 399 -30.43 32.61 10.77
C GLY A 399 -30.34 31.98 9.39
N TYR A 400 -30.53 30.67 9.34
CA TYR A 400 -30.57 29.93 8.08
C TYR A 400 -31.84 30.23 7.31
N THR A 401 -31.70 30.42 6.01
CA THR A 401 -32.83 30.60 5.09
C THR A 401 -32.87 29.51 4.04
N ILE A 402 -34.09 29.12 3.70
CA ILE A 402 -34.39 28.30 2.52
C ILE A 402 -35.47 29.01 1.70
N THR A 403 -35.43 28.80 0.40
CA THR A 403 -36.47 29.27 -0.51
C THR A 403 -37.22 28.08 -1.08
N LEU A 404 -38.55 28.18 -1.09
CA LEU A 404 -39.45 27.24 -1.74
C LEU A 404 -40.25 27.96 -2.82
N ARG A 405 -40.76 27.17 -3.78
CA ARG A 405 -41.67 27.65 -4.81
C ARG A 405 -42.99 26.90 -4.73
N ALA A 406 -44.09 27.64 -4.79
CA ALA A 406 -45.43 27.06 -4.76
C ALA A 406 -46.40 27.72 -5.75
N HIS A 407 -47.26 26.92 -6.35
CA HIS A 407 -48.51 27.38 -6.94
C HIS A 407 -49.62 27.23 -5.91
N TYR A 408 -50.18 28.36 -5.47
CA TYR A 408 -51.35 28.39 -4.61
C TYR A 408 -52.62 28.62 -5.44
N PHE A 409 -53.62 27.77 -5.25
CA PHE A 409 -54.94 27.92 -5.85
C PHE A 409 -55.87 28.46 -4.78
N LEU A 410 -56.28 29.70 -4.97
CA LEU A 410 -57.03 30.48 -4.01
C LEU A 410 -58.45 30.65 -4.52
N TYR A 411 -59.44 30.32 -3.69
CA TYR A 411 -60.83 30.70 -3.91
C TYR A 411 -60.98 32.18 -3.56
N GLU A 412 -61.41 32.98 -4.52
CA GLU A 412 -61.62 34.42 -4.33
C GLU A 412 -62.80 34.89 -5.19
N PRO A 413 -64.03 34.92 -4.63
CA PRO A 413 -65.25 35.03 -5.42
C PRO A 413 -65.48 36.39 -6.04
N GLU A 414 -64.98 37.44 -5.40
CA GLU A 414 -65.11 38.83 -5.83
C GLU A 414 -63.96 39.29 -6.73
N GLY A 415 -62.87 38.50 -6.76
CA GLY A 415 -61.78 38.66 -7.71
C GLY A 415 -61.05 39.99 -7.60
N HIS A 416 -60.81 40.45 -6.38
CA HIS A 416 -59.97 41.58 -6.01
C HIS A 416 -58.49 41.31 -6.35
N ALA A 417 -58.16 41.46 -7.63
CA ALA A 417 -56.80 41.26 -8.11
C ALA A 417 -55.88 42.42 -7.67
N TYR A 418 -55.31 42.33 -6.46
CA TYR A 418 -54.17 43.18 -6.10
C TYR A 418 -52.89 42.61 -6.73
N GLY A 419 -52.22 43.42 -7.55
CA GLY A 419 -50.92 43.09 -8.14
C GLY A 419 -51.00 42.25 -9.42
N ASN A 420 -51.20 42.93 -10.56
CA ASN A 420 -50.71 42.62 -11.91
C ASN A 420 -50.62 41.13 -12.36
N LEU A 421 -51.43 40.76 -13.36
CA LEU A 421 -51.37 39.56 -14.22
C LEU A 421 -52.06 38.25 -13.76
N SER A 422 -52.62 38.15 -12.55
CA SER A 422 -53.33 36.93 -12.09
C SER A 422 -54.65 36.60 -12.82
N TRP A 423 -55.12 37.45 -13.74
CA TRP A 423 -56.30 37.18 -14.56
C TRP A 423 -56.11 36.02 -15.56
N LEU A 424 -54.86 35.72 -15.95
CA LEU A 424 -54.54 34.65 -16.89
C LEU A 424 -54.72 33.24 -16.30
N GLY A 425 -54.69 33.11 -14.96
CA GLY A 425 -54.81 31.85 -14.24
C GLY A 425 -56.14 31.70 -13.48
N ARG A 426 -57.16 32.49 -13.82
CA ARG A 426 -58.47 32.46 -13.14
C ARG A 426 -59.38 31.41 -13.76
N ASP A 427 -59.84 30.47 -12.95
CA ASP A 427 -60.98 29.60 -13.24
C ASP A 427 -62.26 30.32 -12.81
N LEU A 428 -62.97 30.90 -13.79
CA LEU A 428 -64.18 31.69 -13.54
C LEU A 428 -65.34 30.83 -13.00
N ASP A 429 -65.40 29.55 -13.37
CA ASP A 429 -66.48 28.66 -12.95
C ASP A 429 -66.29 28.25 -11.48
N LYS A 430 -65.04 27.97 -11.08
CA LYS A 430 -64.70 27.64 -9.69
C LYS A 430 -64.46 28.86 -8.81
N LYS A 431 -64.39 30.05 -9.42
CA LYS A 431 -63.95 31.30 -8.77
C LYS A 431 -62.60 31.15 -8.07
N GLN A 432 -61.68 30.44 -8.72
CA GLN A 432 -60.34 30.21 -8.21
C GLN A 432 -59.32 30.94 -9.06
N TYR A 433 -58.18 31.32 -8.48
CA TYR A 433 -57.03 31.78 -9.23
C TYR A 433 -55.75 31.11 -8.76
N GLN A 434 -54.84 30.87 -9.70
CA GLN A 434 -53.50 30.39 -9.42
C GLN A 434 -52.57 31.57 -9.13
N ALA A 435 -51.85 31.49 -8.00
CA ALA A 435 -50.82 32.43 -7.58
C ALA A 435 -49.49 31.69 -7.43
N SER A 436 -48.53 32.03 -8.29
CA SER A 436 -47.18 31.48 -8.25
C SER A 436 -46.31 32.31 -7.31
N LYS A 437 -45.76 31.66 -6.28
CA LYS A 437 -45.07 32.33 -5.18
C LYS A 437 -43.67 31.75 -4.93
N GLY A 438 -42.73 32.66 -4.68
CA GLY A 438 -41.48 32.37 -4.00
C GLY A 438 -41.67 32.60 -2.50
N LEU A 439 -41.20 31.66 -1.68
CA LEU A 439 -41.35 31.65 -0.22
C LEU A 439 -39.96 31.62 0.40
N THR A 440 -39.56 32.69 1.08
CA THR A 440 -38.34 32.68 1.90
C THR A 440 -38.71 32.32 3.34
N VAL A 441 -38.11 31.27 3.85
CA VAL A 441 -38.36 30.73 5.19
C VAL A 441 -37.08 30.85 6.00
N LEU A 442 -37.20 31.35 7.22
CA LEU A 442 -36.11 31.58 8.17
C LEU A 442 -36.20 30.57 9.32
N TYR A 443 -35.10 29.91 9.66
CA TYR A 443 -35.06 29.05 10.85
C TYR A 443 -34.91 29.90 12.11
N ASP A 444 -35.88 29.78 13.00
CA ASP A 444 -35.84 30.37 14.34
C ASP A 444 -35.24 29.35 15.31
N GLU A 445 -33.98 29.57 15.70
CA GLU A 445 -33.27 28.68 16.62
C GLU A 445 -33.90 28.65 18.02
N SER A 446 -34.54 29.75 18.46
CA SER A 446 -35.11 29.85 19.80
C SER A 446 -36.37 29.00 19.97
N GLU A 447 -37.13 28.86 18.89
CA GLU A 447 -38.32 28.02 18.82
C GLU A 447 -38.07 26.70 18.10
N SER A 448 -36.84 26.48 17.60
CA SER A 448 -36.42 25.32 16.82
C SER A 448 -37.38 25.01 15.66
N SER A 449 -37.85 26.06 14.97
CA SER A 449 -38.86 25.94 13.92
C SER A 449 -38.60 26.87 12.74
N TRP A 450 -39.02 26.44 11.55
CA TRP A 450 -38.97 27.26 10.34
C TRP A 450 -40.14 28.25 10.33
N LYS A 451 -39.90 29.52 10.01
CA LYS A 451 -40.93 30.57 9.95
C LYS A 451 -40.95 31.26 8.60
N LEU A 452 -42.15 31.48 8.05
CA LEU A 452 -42.30 32.26 6.82
C LEU A 452 -41.82 33.69 7.07
N HIS A 453 -40.83 34.12 6.30
CA HIS A 453 -40.24 35.44 6.41
C HIS A 453 -40.69 36.39 5.31
N HIS A 454 -40.78 35.89 4.08
CA HIS A 454 -41.18 36.68 2.93
C HIS A 454 -41.93 35.84 1.91
N ILE A 455 -42.87 36.46 1.21
CA ILE A 455 -43.61 35.86 0.10
C ILE A 455 -43.67 36.85 -1.07
N GLU A 456 -43.26 36.42 -2.25
CA GLU A 456 -43.25 37.27 -3.45
C GLU A 456 -43.86 36.56 -4.65
N ASN A 457 -44.28 37.33 -5.65
CA ASN A 457 -44.79 36.77 -6.90
C ASN A 457 -43.62 36.28 -7.76
N GLU A 458 -43.66 35.03 -8.19
CA GLU A 458 -42.70 34.47 -9.14
C GLU A 458 -43.41 33.87 -10.34
N PHE A 459 -42.79 33.89 -11.52
CA PHE A 459 -43.32 33.24 -12.71
C PHE A 459 -42.48 32.00 -13.05
N PHE A 460 -43.05 30.82 -12.87
CA PHE A 460 -42.40 29.55 -13.18
C PHE A 460 -43.42 28.50 -13.62
N HIS A 461 -42.93 27.43 -14.23
CA HIS A 461 -43.70 26.24 -14.58
C HIS A 461 -43.30 25.09 -13.66
N LEU A 462 -44.28 24.43 -13.06
CA LEU A 462 -44.07 23.24 -12.23
C LEU A 462 -44.17 21.96 -13.06
N SER A 463 -43.20 21.06 -12.95
CA SER A 463 -43.26 19.76 -13.63
C SER A 463 -43.98 18.73 -12.76
N GLU A 464 -44.89 17.95 -13.36
CA GLU A 464 -45.62 16.86 -12.67
C GLU A 464 -44.72 15.83 -11.96
N ARG A 465 -43.44 15.72 -12.34
CA ARG A 465 -42.51 14.78 -11.70
C ARG A 465 -41.95 15.27 -10.36
N ASN A 466 -41.96 16.57 -10.13
CA ASN A 466 -41.34 17.22 -8.98
C ASN A 466 -42.37 17.92 -8.08
N GLU A 467 -43.65 17.76 -8.39
CA GLU A 467 -44.72 18.41 -7.66
C GLU A 467 -45.08 17.67 -6.37
N GLN A 468 -45.29 18.43 -5.31
CA GLN A 468 -45.95 17.96 -4.10
C GLN A 468 -47.27 18.69 -3.92
N ILE A 469 -48.38 17.95 -4.01
CA ILE A 469 -49.73 18.51 -3.98
C ILE A 469 -50.34 18.36 -2.59
N PHE A 470 -51.03 19.42 -2.15
CA PHE A 470 -51.88 19.44 -0.96
C PHE A 470 -53.24 20.01 -1.32
N GLU A 471 -54.30 19.26 -1.03
CA GLU A 471 -55.69 19.73 -1.08
C GLU A 471 -56.11 20.16 0.32
N MET A 472 -56.63 21.37 0.46
CA MET A 472 -57.13 21.87 1.74
C MET A 472 -58.54 21.31 1.95
N ASN A 473 -58.72 20.53 3.02
CA ASN A 473 -60.04 20.06 3.40
C ASN A 473 -60.87 21.23 3.92
N ASP A 474 -62.16 21.22 3.58
CA ASP A 474 -63.06 22.34 3.86
C ASP A 474 -63.32 22.63 5.34
#